data_AF-A0A965A7A7-F1
#
_entry.id   AF-A0A965A7A7-F1
#
_cell.length_a   1.000
_cell.length_b   1.000
_cell.length_c   1.000
_cell.angle_alpha   90.00
_cell.angle_beta   90.00
_cell.angle_gamma   90.00
#
_symmetry.space_group_name_H-M   'P 1'
#
loop_
_entity.id
_entity.type
_entity.pdbx_description
1 polymer ?
#
loop_
_entity_poly.entity_id
_entity_poly.type
_entity_poly.pdbx_seq_one_letter_code
_entity_poly.pdbx_strand_id
1 'polypeptide(L)'
;MDDGFTFDLTKETWRNIRYKYQAESDEIDEEELGTFTQYPIRLAWAITIHKSQGLTFEKAMIDAGSSFAPGQVYVALSRCTSLEGLVLQTPIASKQIMTDPQVIRYSNNLKTVTELNELLETEKAIHTKLQIARSFTFSKIKDAISEWAAAVGEQKSPDMNAINLSGKLMAKAINLDELALKTRSWLERKSENVFTAEAEQVFEQGLRKSIEHFYELLHNDFYLPLLEHEESFKAKKRVKQKVQEMQQLLLLVRSHAQRLCSIFLEDEIMFDGKPGYFKTVAPPKPLAKGGSALETREMFDKGMSLEEIARGDSDGF
;
A
#
# COMPACT_ATOMS: atom_id res chain seq x y z
N MET A 1 -9.23 -31.69 -20.65
CA MET A 1 -7.90 -31.78 -21.27
C MET A 1 -7.55 -33.25 -21.28
N ASP A 2 -7.75 -33.87 -22.43
CA ASP A 2 -7.27 -35.22 -22.75
C ASP A 2 -6.19 -34.98 -23.80
N ASP A 3 -5.05 -34.47 -23.34
CA ASP A 3 -3.93 -34.04 -24.16
C ASP A 3 -3.02 -35.20 -24.58
N GLY A 4 -3.40 -36.43 -24.22
CA GLY A 4 -2.74 -37.67 -24.64
C GLY A 4 -1.39 -37.91 -23.97
N PHE A 5 -1.01 -37.11 -22.97
CA PHE A 5 0.25 -37.28 -22.26
C PHE A 5 0.19 -38.49 -21.32
N THR A 6 1.30 -39.23 -21.26
CA THR A 6 1.49 -40.33 -20.30
C THR A 6 2.28 -39.81 -19.10
N PHE A 7 1.94 -40.29 -17.91
CA PHE A 7 2.54 -39.84 -16.64
C PHE A 7 2.86 -41.05 -15.74
N ASP A 8 4.08 -41.09 -15.21
CA ASP A 8 4.50 -42.09 -14.22
C ASP A 8 4.01 -41.69 -12.83
N LEU A 9 3.06 -42.47 -12.30
CA LEU A 9 2.40 -42.15 -11.04
C LEU A 9 3.23 -42.59 -9.82
N THR A 10 3.47 -41.67 -8.89
CA THR A 10 4.07 -41.96 -7.59
C THR A 10 3.03 -41.99 -6.47
N LYS A 11 3.37 -42.61 -5.34
CA LYS A 11 2.51 -42.56 -4.14
C LYS A 11 2.59 -41.17 -3.50
N GLU A 12 1.45 -40.71 -3.02
CA GLU A 12 1.33 -39.50 -2.22
C GLU A 12 0.96 -39.86 -0.77
N THR A 13 1.35 -39.00 0.16
CA THR A 13 1.06 -39.15 1.59
C THR A 13 0.14 -38.02 2.05
N TRP A 14 -1.06 -38.37 2.52
CA TRP A 14 -2.01 -37.46 3.15
C TRP A 14 -1.90 -37.55 4.67
N ARG A 15 -2.00 -36.40 5.35
CA ARG A 15 -1.95 -36.30 6.81
C ARG A 15 -3.36 -36.10 7.36
N ASN A 16 -3.69 -36.82 8.43
CA ASN A 16 -4.91 -36.62 9.19
C ASN A 16 -4.61 -35.69 10.37
N ILE A 17 -5.06 -34.44 10.29
CA ILE A 17 -4.72 -33.39 11.25
C ILE A 17 -5.94 -33.08 12.11
N ARG A 18 -5.74 -32.98 13.42
CA ARG A 18 -6.72 -32.48 14.39
C ARG A 18 -6.26 -31.11 14.88
N TYR A 19 -7.17 -30.15 14.83
CA TYR A 19 -6.97 -28.81 15.36
C TYR A 19 -7.40 -28.76 16.83
N LYS A 20 -6.55 -28.24 17.71
CA LYS A 20 -6.85 -27.95 19.12
C LYS A 20 -6.70 -26.46 19.38
N TYR A 21 -7.71 -25.84 19.96
CA TYR A 21 -7.65 -24.45 20.36
C TYR A 21 -7.01 -24.32 21.74
N GLN A 22 -5.95 -23.51 21.84
CA GLN A 22 -5.20 -23.28 23.05
C GLN A 22 -5.59 -21.91 23.64
N ALA A 23 -6.45 -21.92 24.66
CA ALA A 23 -7.04 -20.70 25.23
C ALA A 23 -6.03 -19.75 25.91
N GLU A 24 -4.84 -20.24 26.27
CA GLU A 24 -3.80 -19.44 26.94
C GLU A 24 -2.95 -18.61 25.97
N SER A 25 -2.71 -19.10 24.74
CA SER A 25 -1.96 -18.39 23.70
C SER A 25 -2.85 -17.77 22.63
N ASP A 26 -4.16 -18.04 22.64
CA ASP A 26 -5.12 -17.68 21.59
C ASP A 26 -4.69 -18.22 20.19
N GLU A 27 -4.11 -19.42 20.19
CA GLU A 27 -3.59 -20.09 19.00
C GLU A 27 -4.34 -21.40 18.71
N ILE A 28 -4.26 -21.84 17.45
CA ILE A 28 -4.78 -23.13 17.00
C ILE A 28 -3.58 -24.03 16.70
N ASP A 29 -3.43 -25.09 17.51
CA ASP A 29 -2.40 -26.10 17.33
C ASP A 29 -2.86 -27.21 16.38
N GLU A 30 -1.95 -27.64 15.51
CA GLU A 30 -2.14 -28.78 14.61
C GLU A 30 -1.50 -30.05 15.20
N GLU A 31 -2.33 -31.06 15.49
CA GLU A 31 -1.90 -32.38 15.92
C GLU A 31 -2.07 -33.39 14.78
N GLU A 32 -0.98 -33.92 14.24
CA GLU A 32 -1.02 -35.00 13.26
C GLU A 32 -1.38 -36.32 13.95
N LEU A 33 -2.57 -36.85 13.65
CA LEU A 33 -3.07 -38.11 14.21
C LEU A 33 -2.55 -39.34 13.46
N GLY A 34 -2.05 -39.14 12.23
CA GLY A 34 -1.47 -40.20 11.41
C GLY A 34 -1.45 -39.85 9.93
N THR A 35 -0.87 -40.76 9.14
CA THR A 35 -0.68 -40.59 7.70
C THR A 35 -1.27 -41.74 6.90
N PHE A 36 -1.79 -41.43 5.71
CA PHE A 36 -2.23 -42.41 4.70
C PHE A 36 -1.38 -42.23 3.44
N THR A 37 -0.73 -43.29 2.95
CA THR A 37 0.12 -43.23 1.74
C THR A 37 -0.41 -44.16 0.66
N GLN A 38 -0.73 -43.63 -0.51
CA GLN A 38 -1.31 -44.38 -1.63
C GLN A 38 -1.08 -43.67 -2.97
N TYR A 39 -1.22 -44.39 -4.08
CA TYR A 39 -1.32 -43.77 -5.39
C TYR A 39 -2.58 -42.88 -5.47
N PRO A 40 -2.49 -41.62 -5.94
CA PRO A 40 -3.60 -40.67 -5.96
C PRO A 40 -4.58 -40.94 -7.13
N ILE A 41 -5.04 -42.18 -7.25
CA ILE A 41 -5.98 -42.62 -8.29
C ILE A 41 -7.19 -43.31 -7.69
N ARG A 42 -8.31 -43.19 -8.40
CA ARG A 42 -9.56 -43.87 -8.09
C ARG A 42 -10.23 -44.28 -9.38
N LEU A 43 -10.96 -45.39 -9.36
CA LEU A 43 -11.85 -45.78 -10.45
C LEU A 43 -12.85 -44.64 -10.72
N ALA A 44 -12.97 -44.24 -11.99
CA ALA A 44 -13.70 -43.03 -12.39
C ALA A 44 -14.91 -43.30 -13.31
N TRP A 45 -15.30 -44.57 -13.54
CA TRP A 45 -16.53 -44.88 -14.30
C TRP A 45 -17.79 -44.33 -13.64
N ALA A 46 -17.81 -44.28 -12.32
CA ALA A 46 -18.88 -43.68 -11.54
C ALA A 46 -18.27 -42.84 -10.42
N ILE A 47 -18.79 -41.63 -10.27
CA ILE A 47 -18.44 -40.70 -9.20
C ILE A 47 -19.71 -40.16 -8.56
N THR A 48 -19.64 -39.83 -7.27
CA THR A 48 -20.79 -39.21 -6.60
C THR A 48 -20.93 -37.76 -7.08
N ILE A 49 -22.16 -37.24 -7.10
CA ILE A 49 -22.43 -35.84 -7.47
C ILE A 49 -21.59 -34.86 -6.64
N HIS A 50 -21.40 -35.13 -5.35
CA HIS A 50 -20.55 -34.30 -4.49
C HIS A 50 -19.07 -34.28 -4.92
N LYS A 51 -18.56 -35.41 -5.43
CA LYS A 51 -17.18 -35.52 -5.93
C LYS A 51 -17.04 -35.03 -7.38
N SER A 52 -18.15 -34.79 -8.08
CA SER A 52 -18.13 -34.20 -9.42
C SER A 52 -18.17 -32.67 -9.41
N GLN A 53 -18.39 -32.03 -8.25
CA GLN A 53 -18.43 -30.58 -8.13
C GLN A 53 -17.12 -29.94 -8.64
N GLY A 54 -17.25 -28.98 -9.55
CA GLY A 54 -16.10 -28.33 -10.21
C GLY A 54 -15.55 -29.07 -11.42
N LEU A 55 -15.97 -30.31 -11.67
CA LEU A 55 -15.58 -31.06 -12.87
C LEU A 55 -16.49 -30.72 -14.06
N THR A 56 -15.98 -30.94 -15.27
CA THR A 56 -16.71 -30.75 -16.52
C THR A 56 -16.62 -32.02 -17.34
N PHE A 57 -17.76 -32.50 -17.84
CA PHE A 57 -17.88 -33.69 -18.66
C PHE A 57 -18.53 -33.36 -20.00
N GLU A 58 -18.03 -33.96 -21.07
CA GLU A 58 -18.68 -33.90 -22.38
C GLU A 58 -19.91 -34.79 -22.43
N LYS A 59 -19.82 -35.98 -21.80
CA LYS A 59 -20.91 -36.96 -21.72
C LYS A 59 -20.99 -37.52 -20.31
N ALA A 60 -22.19 -37.56 -19.74
CA ALA A 60 -22.43 -38.21 -18.46
C ALA A 60 -23.81 -38.86 -18.41
N MET A 61 -23.87 -40.03 -17.79
CA MET A 61 -25.11 -40.64 -17.33
C MET A 61 -25.31 -40.26 -15.86
N ILE A 62 -26.45 -39.65 -15.54
CA ILE A 62 -26.74 -39.07 -14.23
C ILE A 62 -27.94 -39.78 -13.62
N ASP A 63 -27.74 -40.36 -12.43
CA ASP A 63 -28.81 -40.77 -11.53
C ASP A 63 -28.94 -39.74 -10.40
N ALA A 64 -29.87 -38.80 -10.58
CA ALA A 64 -30.18 -37.77 -9.60
C ALA A 64 -31.58 -37.95 -8.97
N GLY A 65 -32.29 -39.03 -9.31
CA GLY A 65 -33.64 -39.31 -8.82
C GLY A 65 -33.72 -39.72 -7.35
N SER A 66 -32.60 -39.74 -6.63
CA SER A 66 -32.54 -39.89 -5.17
C SER A 66 -31.83 -38.72 -4.47
N SER A 67 -31.68 -37.58 -5.15
CA SER A 67 -31.06 -36.38 -4.57
C SER A 67 -31.86 -35.87 -3.38
N PHE A 68 -31.16 -35.53 -2.29
CA PHE A 68 -31.75 -35.11 -1.02
C PHE A 68 -31.21 -33.77 -0.51
N ALA A 69 -30.10 -33.28 -1.06
CA ALA A 69 -29.49 -32.03 -0.66
C ALA A 69 -29.87 -30.88 -1.61
N PRO A 70 -30.12 -29.65 -1.09
CA PRO A 70 -30.34 -28.47 -1.93
C PRO A 70 -29.19 -28.26 -2.91
N GLY A 71 -29.51 -27.93 -4.16
CA GLY A 71 -28.52 -27.69 -5.23
C GLY A 71 -27.87 -28.95 -5.81
N GLN A 72 -28.05 -30.14 -5.23
CA GLN A 72 -27.38 -31.37 -5.70
C GLN A 72 -27.77 -31.74 -7.13
N VAL A 73 -29.06 -31.65 -7.48
CA VAL A 73 -29.54 -31.88 -8.85
C VAL A 73 -28.91 -30.86 -9.82
N TYR A 74 -28.88 -29.58 -9.43
CA TYR A 74 -28.27 -28.52 -10.25
C TYR A 74 -26.77 -28.76 -10.46
N VAL A 75 -26.04 -29.17 -9.42
CA VAL A 75 -24.62 -29.53 -9.53
C VAL A 75 -24.44 -30.64 -10.54
N ALA A 76 -25.24 -31.72 -10.46
CA ALA A 76 -25.15 -32.85 -11.37
C ALA A 76 -25.40 -32.43 -12.82
N LEU A 77 -26.50 -31.72 -13.09
CA LEU A 77 -26.86 -31.30 -14.44
C LEU A 77 -25.84 -30.30 -15.04
N SER A 78 -25.30 -29.40 -14.22
CA SER A 78 -24.33 -28.38 -14.66
C SER A 78 -22.92 -28.93 -14.94
N ARG A 79 -22.65 -30.22 -14.71
CA ARG A 79 -21.34 -30.79 -15.06
C ARG A 79 -21.22 -31.12 -16.55
N CYS A 80 -22.35 -31.35 -17.24
CA CYS A 80 -22.35 -31.60 -18.68
C CYS A 80 -22.27 -30.31 -19.48
N THR A 81 -21.46 -30.30 -20.54
CA THR A 81 -21.31 -29.15 -21.43
C THR A 81 -22.47 -28.96 -22.40
N SER A 82 -23.22 -30.02 -22.71
CA SER A 82 -24.39 -29.96 -23.59
C SER A 82 -25.50 -30.91 -23.15
N LEU A 83 -26.71 -30.67 -23.65
CA LEU A 83 -27.87 -31.50 -23.35
C LEU A 83 -27.79 -32.87 -24.03
N GLU A 84 -27.21 -32.94 -25.24
CA GLU A 84 -27.01 -34.17 -26.00
C GLU A 84 -26.03 -35.14 -25.31
N GLY A 85 -25.08 -34.60 -24.53
CA GLY A 85 -24.16 -35.39 -23.72
C GLY A 85 -24.75 -35.89 -22.41
N LEU A 86 -25.95 -35.46 -22.04
CA LEU A 86 -26.58 -35.76 -20.76
C LEU A 86 -27.63 -36.86 -20.91
N VAL A 87 -27.47 -37.95 -20.17
CA VAL A 87 -28.46 -39.02 -20.06
C VAL A 87 -28.94 -39.14 -18.63
N LEU A 88 -30.25 -39.03 -18.40
CA LEU A 88 -30.84 -39.26 -17.08
C LEU A 88 -31.21 -40.74 -16.93
N GLN A 89 -30.66 -41.40 -15.92
CA GLN A 89 -30.99 -42.81 -15.62
C GLN A 89 -32.39 -42.93 -14.99
N THR A 90 -32.81 -41.92 -14.23
CA THR A 90 -34.12 -41.84 -13.56
C THR A 90 -34.78 -40.49 -13.80
N PRO A 91 -36.11 -40.41 -13.91
CA PRO A 91 -36.82 -39.13 -13.97
C PRO A 91 -36.54 -38.28 -12.72
N ILE A 92 -36.31 -36.98 -12.90
CA ILE A 92 -36.15 -36.01 -11.81
C ILE A 92 -37.54 -35.45 -11.47
N ALA A 93 -37.99 -35.66 -10.24
CA ALA A 93 -39.25 -35.10 -9.76
C ALA A 93 -39.05 -33.65 -9.29
N SER A 94 -40.06 -32.79 -9.45
CA SER A 94 -39.96 -31.37 -9.02
C SER A 94 -39.58 -31.19 -7.55
N LYS A 95 -39.99 -32.12 -6.68
CA LYS A 95 -39.64 -32.13 -5.24
C LYS A 95 -38.13 -32.28 -4.97
N GLN A 96 -37.35 -32.74 -5.94
CA GLN A 96 -35.90 -32.94 -5.83
C GLN A 96 -35.12 -31.71 -6.27
N ILE A 97 -35.78 -30.77 -6.95
CA ILE A 97 -35.20 -29.49 -7.32
C ILE A 97 -35.40 -28.56 -6.11
N MET A 98 -34.47 -28.66 -5.18
CA MET A 98 -34.48 -27.89 -3.93
C MET A 98 -33.38 -26.83 -3.96
N THR A 99 -33.69 -25.63 -3.50
CA THR A 99 -32.74 -24.54 -3.31
C THR A 99 -32.87 -24.01 -1.88
N ASP A 100 -31.75 -23.73 -1.23
CA ASP A 100 -31.75 -23.17 0.11
C ASP A 100 -32.36 -21.75 0.10
N PRO A 101 -33.39 -21.45 0.93
CA PRO A 101 -33.97 -20.11 1.01
C PRO A 101 -32.96 -19.01 1.36
N GLN A 102 -31.90 -19.31 2.11
CA GLN A 102 -30.84 -18.35 2.43
C GLN A 102 -30.08 -17.91 1.17
N VAL A 103 -29.80 -18.86 0.25
CA VAL A 103 -29.13 -18.57 -1.03
C VAL A 103 -30.02 -17.70 -1.92
N ILE A 104 -31.34 -17.96 -1.93
CA ILE A 104 -32.31 -17.12 -2.67
C ILE A 104 -32.31 -15.70 -2.10
N ARG A 105 -32.40 -15.55 -0.77
CA ARG A 105 -32.36 -14.24 -0.10
C ARG A 105 -31.07 -13.48 -0.41
N TYR A 106 -29.92 -14.17 -0.36
CA TYR A 106 -28.64 -13.59 -0.72
C TYR A 106 -28.61 -13.13 -2.18
N SER A 107 -29.01 -14.01 -3.11
CA SER A 107 -29.03 -13.72 -4.55
C SER A 107 -29.94 -12.54 -4.90
N ASN A 108 -31.08 -12.41 -4.22
CA ASN A 108 -32.01 -11.28 -4.41
C ASN A 108 -31.48 -9.95 -3.86
N ASN A 109 -30.49 -9.99 -2.96
CA ASN A 109 -29.84 -8.81 -2.41
C ASN A 109 -28.53 -8.45 -3.15
N LEU A 110 -28.14 -9.24 -4.17
CA LEU A 110 -26.98 -8.91 -4.99
C LEU A 110 -27.31 -7.70 -5.86
N LYS A 111 -26.43 -6.70 -5.81
CA LYS A 111 -26.48 -5.57 -6.74
C LYS A 111 -26.21 -6.07 -8.16
N THR A 112 -26.95 -5.54 -9.11
CA THR A 112 -26.73 -5.76 -10.53
C THR A 112 -25.38 -5.19 -10.96
N VAL A 113 -24.83 -5.68 -12.08
CA VAL A 113 -23.58 -5.14 -12.65
C VAL A 113 -23.69 -3.64 -12.93
N THR A 114 -24.86 -3.17 -13.36
CA THR A 114 -25.13 -1.74 -13.60
C THR A 114 -25.04 -0.92 -12.31
N GLU A 115 -25.74 -1.34 -11.25
CA GLU A 115 -25.69 -0.67 -9.94
C GLU A 115 -24.28 -0.69 -9.33
N LEU A 116 -23.52 -1.76 -9.55
CA LEU A 116 -22.12 -1.85 -9.11
C LEU A 116 -21.22 -0.86 -9.85
N ASN A 117 -21.44 -0.65 -11.16
CA ASN A 117 -20.66 0.32 -11.93
C ASN A 117 -21.00 1.76 -11.52
N GLU A 118 -22.26 2.09 -11.31
CA GLU A 118 -22.68 3.42 -10.82
C GLU A 118 -22.12 3.71 -9.42
N LEU A 119 -22.17 2.71 -8.53
CA LEU A 119 -21.55 2.80 -7.21
C LEU A 119 -20.04 2.98 -7.32
N LEU A 120 -19.38 2.24 -8.22
CA LEU A 120 -17.93 2.32 -8.39
C LEU A 120 -17.48 3.71 -8.81
N GLU A 121 -18.15 4.36 -9.77
CA GLU A 121 -17.78 5.71 -10.19
C GLU A 121 -17.97 6.73 -9.07
N THR A 122 -19.06 6.60 -8.31
CA THR A 122 -19.32 7.43 -7.13
C THR A 122 -18.25 7.25 -6.05
N GLU A 123 -17.97 6.01 -5.67
CA GLU A 123 -17.00 5.68 -4.62
C GLU A 123 -15.57 6.02 -5.03
N LYS A 124 -15.21 5.90 -6.32
CA LYS A 124 -13.91 6.35 -6.83
C LYS A 124 -13.73 7.86 -6.64
N ALA A 125 -14.75 8.65 -6.98
CA ALA A 125 -14.70 10.10 -6.82
C ALA A 125 -14.56 10.50 -5.34
N ILE A 126 -15.37 9.90 -4.45
CA ILE A 126 -15.30 10.12 -3.01
C ILE A 126 -13.93 9.70 -2.47
N HIS A 127 -13.45 8.50 -2.83
CA HIS A 127 -12.18 7.97 -2.38
C HIS A 127 -11.02 8.89 -2.77
N THR A 128 -10.99 9.36 -4.02
CA THR A 128 -9.96 10.29 -4.50
C THR A 128 -9.94 11.58 -3.67
N LYS A 129 -11.11 12.17 -3.41
CA LYS A 129 -11.24 13.38 -2.58
C LYS A 129 -10.79 13.15 -1.13
N LEU A 130 -11.09 11.98 -0.56
CA LEU A 130 -10.58 11.56 0.76
C LEU A 130 -9.05 11.37 0.79
N GLN A 131 -8.46 10.79 -0.26
CA GLN A 131 -7.00 10.68 -0.36
C GLN A 131 -6.33 12.05 -0.44
N ILE A 132 -6.93 12.99 -1.20
CA ILE A 132 -6.47 14.38 -1.24
C ILE A 132 -6.54 15.01 0.16
N ALA A 133 -7.66 14.87 0.87
CA ALA A 133 -7.77 15.38 2.24
C ALA A 133 -6.70 14.79 3.18
N ARG A 134 -6.37 13.50 3.00
CA ARG A 134 -5.31 12.83 3.75
C ARG A 134 -3.90 13.32 3.42
N SER A 135 -3.68 13.90 2.24
CA SER A 135 -2.39 14.48 1.86
C SER A 135 -1.99 15.71 2.69
N PHE A 136 -2.97 16.41 3.29
CA PHE A 136 -2.74 17.53 4.21
C PHE A 136 -2.28 17.03 5.58
N THR A 137 -1.02 16.60 5.65
CA THR A 137 -0.35 16.19 6.87
C THR A 137 1.08 16.70 6.90
N PHE A 138 1.45 17.30 8.02
CA PHE A 138 2.77 17.94 8.21
C PHE A 138 3.43 17.50 9.52
N SER A 139 2.98 16.38 10.10
CA SER A 139 3.54 15.82 11.33
C SER A 139 5.06 15.63 11.22
N LYS A 140 5.56 15.13 10.09
CA LYS A 140 7.00 14.98 9.85
C LYS A 140 7.78 16.29 9.95
N ILE A 141 7.21 17.42 9.51
CA ILE A 141 7.85 18.73 9.64
C ILE A 141 7.87 19.14 11.12
N LYS A 142 6.75 18.97 11.82
CA LYS A 142 6.63 19.26 13.25
C LYS A 142 7.59 18.43 14.10
N ASP A 143 7.68 17.13 13.83
CA ASP A 143 8.56 16.21 14.54
C ASP A 143 10.03 16.60 14.28
N ALA A 144 10.42 16.82 13.03
CA ALA A 144 11.79 17.20 12.68
C ALA A 144 12.19 18.57 13.28
N ILE A 145 11.29 19.54 13.33
CA ILE A 145 11.54 20.83 13.98
C ILE A 145 11.65 20.67 15.49
N SER A 146 10.84 19.80 16.09
CA SER A 146 10.88 19.53 17.54
C SER A 146 12.18 18.84 17.94
N GLU A 147 12.61 17.84 17.16
CA GLU A 147 13.91 17.17 17.31
C GLU A 147 15.06 18.17 17.16
N TRP A 148 15.01 19.05 16.15
CA TRP A 148 16.02 20.08 15.97
C TRP A 148 16.04 21.09 17.13
N ALA A 149 14.88 21.52 17.61
CA ALA A 149 14.78 22.44 18.75
C ALA A 149 15.38 21.83 20.03
N ALA A 150 15.10 20.55 20.29
CA ALA A 150 15.71 19.81 21.40
C ALA A 150 17.23 19.72 21.25
N ALA A 151 17.72 19.34 20.06
CA ALA A 151 19.16 19.24 19.77
C ALA A 151 19.89 20.59 19.90
N VAL A 152 19.24 21.71 19.61
CA VAL A 152 19.79 23.05 19.85
C VAL A 152 19.88 23.36 21.35
N GLY A 153 18.88 22.97 22.14
CA GLY A 153 18.85 23.20 23.60
C GLY A 153 19.88 22.38 24.38
N GLU A 154 20.22 21.19 23.91
CA GLU A 154 21.20 20.30 24.56
C GLU A 154 22.68 20.68 24.31
N GLN A 155 22.94 21.64 23.40
CA GLN A 155 24.31 22.09 23.12
C GLN A 155 24.94 22.78 24.33
N LYS A 156 26.17 22.39 24.69
CA LYS A 156 26.96 23.01 25.78
C LYS A 156 27.18 24.53 25.62
N SER A 157 27.10 25.05 24.40
CA SER A 157 27.18 26.49 24.09
C SER A 157 26.27 26.78 22.89
N PRO A 158 24.96 26.95 23.12
CA PRO A 158 23.99 27.06 22.05
C PRO A 158 24.03 28.45 21.40
N ASP A 159 23.84 28.48 20.07
CA ASP A 159 23.74 29.74 19.32
C ASP A 159 22.38 30.39 19.63
N MET A 160 22.38 31.60 20.21
CA MET A 160 21.14 32.32 20.56
C MET A 160 20.24 32.56 19.34
N ASN A 161 20.81 32.69 18.14
CA ASN A 161 20.02 32.81 16.92
C ASN A 161 19.32 31.48 16.59
N ALA A 162 19.99 30.36 16.81
CA ALA A 162 19.40 29.03 16.61
C ALA A 162 18.30 28.73 17.63
N ILE A 163 18.49 29.10 18.92
CA ILE A 163 17.45 28.97 19.96
C ILE A 163 16.20 29.79 19.60
N ASN A 164 16.39 31.05 19.24
CA ASN A 164 15.28 31.93 18.89
C ASN A 164 14.54 31.46 17.64
N LEU A 165 15.27 30.95 16.65
CA LEU A 165 14.67 30.41 15.43
C LEU A 165 13.92 29.10 15.72
N SER A 166 14.51 28.17 16.46
CA SER A 166 13.89 26.88 16.77
C SER A 166 12.61 27.04 17.59
N GLY A 167 12.59 27.93 18.58
CA GLY A 167 11.38 28.25 19.33
C GLY A 167 10.27 28.85 18.45
N LYS A 168 10.62 29.78 17.55
CA LYS A 168 9.66 30.36 16.59
C LYS A 168 9.10 29.31 15.62
N LEU A 169 9.98 28.48 15.05
CA LEU A 169 9.57 27.42 14.11
C LEU A 169 8.71 26.36 14.79
N MET A 170 8.99 26.02 16.06
CA MET A 170 8.18 25.07 16.82
C MET A 170 6.73 25.58 17.00
N ALA A 171 6.55 26.84 17.40
CA ALA A 171 5.23 27.43 17.52
C ALA A 171 4.48 27.45 16.18
N LYS A 172 5.17 27.77 15.09
CA LYS A 172 4.60 27.73 13.73
C LYS A 172 4.26 26.30 13.29
N ALA A 173 5.07 25.31 13.66
CA ALA A 173 4.84 23.90 13.31
C ALA A 173 3.62 23.32 14.01
N ILE A 174 3.37 23.69 15.28
CA ILE A 174 2.15 23.32 16.00
C ILE A 174 0.92 23.91 15.30
N ASN A 175 0.96 25.20 14.96
CA ASN A 175 -0.14 25.86 14.25
C ASN A 175 -0.38 25.27 12.85
N LEU A 176 0.69 24.93 12.11
CA LEU A 176 0.60 24.25 10.81
C LEU A 176 -0.18 22.93 10.91
N ASP A 177 0.13 22.12 11.93
CA ASP A 177 -0.49 20.81 12.15
C ASP A 177 -1.97 20.95 12.57
N GLU A 178 -2.29 21.90 13.44
CA GLU A 178 -3.68 22.21 13.82
C GLU A 178 -4.52 22.72 12.64
N LEU A 179 -3.95 23.60 11.82
CA LEU A 179 -4.62 24.12 10.63
C LEU A 179 -4.84 23.01 9.60
N ALA A 180 -3.84 22.14 9.40
CA ALA A 180 -3.95 21.01 8.50
C ALA A 180 -5.04 20.03 8.92
N LEU A 181 -5.18 19.78 10.23
CA LEU A 181 -6.27 18.97 10.75
C LEU A 181 -7.65 19.57 10.44
N LYS A 182 -7.82 20.88 10.66
CA LYS A 182 -9.07 21.60 10.34
C LYS A 182 -9.38 21.55 8.85
N THR A 183 -8.38 21.78 7.99
CA THR A 183 -8.53 21.69 6.53
C THR A 183 -8.89 20.28 6.08
N ARG A 184 -8.22 19.25 6.63
CA ARG A 184 -8.55 17.84 6.34
C ARG A 184 -10.00 17.55 6.70
N SER A 185 -10.44 17.86 7.92
CA SER A 185 -11.82 17.59 8.34
C SER A 185 -12.85 18.33 7.48
N TRP A 186 -12.53 19.55 7.03
CA TRP A 186 -13.37 20.28 6.10
C TRP A 186 -13.46 19.60 4.73
N LEU A 187 -12.32 19.16 4.17
CA LEU A 187 -12.27 18.44 2.89
C LEU A 187 -12.99 17.09 2.96
N GLU A 188 -12.79 16.32 4.03
CA GLU A 188 -13.46 15.03 4.26
C GLU A 188 -14.98 15.21 4.28
N ARG A 189 -15.49 16.16 5.09
CA ARG A 189 -16.92 16.45 5.17
C ARG A 189 -17.51 16.93 3.84
N LYS A 190 -16.72 17.67 3.05
CA LYS A 190 -17.16 18.12 1.71
C LYS A 190 -17.12 16.99 0.68
N SER A 191 -16.32 15.95 0.89
CA SER A 191 -16.24 14.76 0.04
C SER A 191 -17.46 13.84 0.18
N GLU A 192 -18.20 13.92 1.29
CA GLU A 192 -19.42 13.13 1.52
C GLU A 192 -20.67 13.73 0.86
N ASN A 193 -20.65 15.03 0.53
CA ASN A 193 -21.82 15.77 0.02
C ASN A 193 -21.74 16.03 -1.50
N VAL A 194 -21.14 15.12 -2.25
CA VAL A 194 -20.71 15.33 -3.64
C VAL A 194 -21.72 14.74 -4.61
N PHE A 195 -22.78 15.49 -4.95
CA PHE A 195 -23.68 15.11 -6.06
C PHE A 195 -24.27 16.31 -6.82
N THR A 196 -23.79 17.53 -6.55
CA THR A 196 -24.21 18.73 -7.29
C THR A 196 -22.99 19.47 -7.82
N ALA A 197 -23.12 20.06 -9.01
CA ALA A 197 -22.06 20.87 -9.63
C ALA A 197 -21.60 22.01 -8.70
N GLU A 198 -22.53 22.59 -7.91
CA GLU A 198 -22.20 23.60 -6.92
C GLU A 198 -21.33 23.06 -5.78
N ALA A 199 -21.63 21.86 -5.26
CA ALA A 199 -20.83 21.24 -4.21
C ALA A 199 -19.42 20.89 -4.70
N GLU A 200 -19.29 20.44 -5.95
CA GLU A 200 -17.99 20.16 -6.57
C GLU A 200 -17.15 21.42 -6.74
N GLN A 201 -17.77 22.50 -7.25
CA GLN A 201 -17.10 23.78 -7.40
C GLN A 201 -16.62 24.34 -6.04
N VAL A 202 -17.43 24.19 -4.98
CA VAL A 202 -17.05 24.60 -3.62
C VAL A 202 -15.86 23.77 -3.11
N PHE A 203 -15.84 22.46 -3.35
CA PHE A 203 -14.73 21.60 -2.97
C PHE A 203 -13.46 22.00 -3.70
N GLU A 204 -13.52 22.14 -5.03
CA GLU A 204 -12.38 22.47 -5.87
C GLU A 204 -11.77 23.83 -5.49
N GLN A 205 -12.60 24.87 -5.36
CA GLN A 205 -12.12 26.21 -4.95
C GLN A 205 -11.50 26.18 -3.55
N GLY A 206 -12.10 25.44 -2.61
CA GLY A 206 -11.56 25.28 -1.27
C GLY A 206 -10.24 24.51 -1.25
N LEU A 207 -10.12 23.47 -2.08
CA LEU A 207 -8.89 22.71 -2.26
C LEU A 207 -7.77 23.59 -2.81
N ARG A 208 -8.01 24.33 -3.90
CA ARG A 208 -7.01 25.23 -4.50
C ARG A 208 -6.51 26.27 -3.50
N LYS A 209 -7.44 26.94 -2.80
CA LYS A 209 -7.10 27.92 -1.75
C LYS A 209 -6.30 27.29 -0.63
N SER A 210 -6.64 26.07 -0.22
CA SER A 210 -5.91 25.34 0.82
C SER A 210 -4.48 25.01 0.35
N ILE A 211 -4.33 24.45 -0.86
CA ILE A 211 -3.01 24.13 -1.42
C ILE A 211 -2.14 25.38 -1.51
N GLU A 212 -2.64 26.47 -2.08
CA GLU A 212 -1.92 27.74 -2.20
C GLU A 212 -1.53 28.26 -0.82
N HIS A 213 -2.47 28.27 0.13
CA HIS A 213 -2.22 28.75 1.49
C HIS A 213 -1.12 27.95 2.20
N PHE A 214 -1.20 26.61 2.20
CA PHE A 214 -0.17 25.77 2.82
C PHE A 214 1.17 25.86 2.09
N TYR A 215 1.17 25.98 0.77
CA TYR A 215 2.40 26.17 0.00
C TYR A 215 3.11 27.47 0.39
N GLU A 216 2.37 28.58 0.49
CA GLU A 216 2.92 29.86 0.95
C GLU A 216 3.39 29.81 2.39
N LEU A 217 2.62 29.16 3.26
CA LEU A 217 2.97 28.98 4.66
C LEU A 217 4.28 28.19 4.77
N LEU A 218 4.40 27.04 4.10
CA LEU A 218 5.65 26.27 4.06
C LEU A 218 6.85 27.11 3.58
N HIS A 219 6.64 28.01 2.62
CA HIS A 219 7.71 28.86 2.12
C HIS A 219 8.12 29.95 3.13
N ASN A 220 7.16 30.79 3.50
CA ASN A 220 7.40 32.01 4.27
C ASN A 220 7.73 31.70 5.74
N ASP A 221 7.09 30.68 6.30
CA ASP A 221 7.18 30.38 7.72
C ASP A 221 8.30 29.43 8.08
N PHE A 222 8.73 28.57 7.14
CA PHE A 222 9.72 27.53 7.39
C PHE A 222 10.91 27.62 6.44
N TYR A 223 10.68 27.53 5.13
CA TYR A 223 11.76 27.43 4.16
C TYR A 223 12.66 28.66 4.14
N LEU A 224 12.08 29.87 4.06
CA LEU A 224 12.85 31.11 3.99
C LEU A 224 13.66 31.37 5.28
N PRO A 225 13.09 31.28 6.50
CA PRO A 225 13.87 31.42 7.73
C PRO A 225 14.99 30.37 7.89
N LEU A 226 14.74 29.12 7.49
CA LEU A 226 15.76 28.06 7.52
C LEU A 226 16.90 28.34 6.53
N LEU A 227 16.56 28.84 5.34
CA LEU A 227 17.54 29.19 4.31
C LEU A 227 18.42 30.36 4.78
N GLU A 228 17.82 31.44 5.27
CA GLU A 228 18.55 32.59 5.83
C GLU A 228 19.48 32.17 6.97
N HIS A 229 19.04 31.25 7.82
CA HIS A 229 19.87 30.70 8.89
C HIS A 229 21.03 29.86 8.34
N GLU A 230 20.80 28.98 7.36
CA GLU A 230 21.86 28.22 6.68
C GLU A 230 22.93 29.15 6.08
N GLU A 231 22.51 30.22 5.40
CA GLU A 231 23.42 31.18 4.78
C GLU A 231 24.31 31.91 5.79
N SER A 232 23.80 32.15 7.01
CA SER A 232 24.59 32.73 8.10
C SER A 232 25.79 31.87 8.54
N PHE A 233 25.80 30.57 8.18
CA PHE A 233 26.90 29.66 8.46
C PHE A 233 27.94 29.57 7.34
N LYS A 234 27.65 30.04 6.11
CA LYS A 234 28.58 29.93 4.96
C LYS A 234 29.95 30.57 5.20
N ALA A 235 30.04 31.58 6.06
CA ALA A 235 31.28 32.28 6.40
C ALA A 235 32.03 31.71 7.63
N LYS A 236 31.47 30.71 8.33
CA LYS A 236 31.99 30.20 9.61
C LYS A 236 32.79 28.89 9.42
N LYS A 237 33.90 28.72 10.15
CA LYS A 237 34.69 27.47 10.16
C LYS A 237 34.04 26.42 11.09
N ARG A 238 34.20 25.12 10.76
CA ARG A 238 33.73 23.96 11.58
C ARG A 238 32.20 23.84 11.79
N VAL A 239 31.40 24.20 10.78
CA VAL A 239 29.92 24.18 10.83
C VAL A 239 29.26 23.13 9.93
N LYS A 240 30.05 22.18 9.38
CA LYS A 240 29.59 21.21 8.37
C LYS A 240 28.37 20.40 8.81
N GLN A 241 28.36 19.90 10.06
CA GLN A 241 27.25 19.14 10.61
C GLN A 241 25.97 19.97 10.73
N LYS A 242 26.08 21.21 11.24
CA LYS A 242 24.94 22.15 11.37
C LYS A 242 24.34 22.50 10.01
N VAL A 243 25.18 22.69 8.99
CA VAL A 243 24.72 22.93 7.61
C VAL A 243 23.99 21.72 7.05
N GLN A 244 24.48 20.50 7.29
CA GLN A 244 23.80 19.28 6.83
C GLN A 244 22.43 19.07 7.49
N GLU A 245 22.31 19.33 8.79
CA GLU A 245 21.02 19.29 9.51
C GLU A 245 20.01 20.29 8.92
N MET A 246 20.46 21.53 8.62
CA MET A 246 19.61 22.53 7.97
C MET A 246 19.18 22.12 6.56
N GLN A 247 20.08 21.53 5.78
CA GLN A 247 19.76 21.03 4.44
C GLN A 247 18.72 19.91 4.46
N GLN A 248 18.75 19.04 5.47
CA GLN A 248 17.74 18.00 5.66
C GLN A 248 16.35 18.61 5.95
N LEU A 249 16.28 19.61 6.84
CA LEU A 249 15.03 20.31 7.12
C LEU A 249 14.50 21.07 5.88
N LEU A 250 15.37 21.78 5.16
CA LEU A 250 15.02 22.47 3.92
C LEU A 250 14.48 21.51 2.86
N LEU A 251 15.13 20.35 2.68
CA LEU A 251 14.66 19.31 1.77
C LEU A 251 13.31 18.73 2.21
N LEU A 252 13.13 18.51 3.51
CA LEU A 252 11.87 18.00 4.05
C LEU A 252 10.71 18.96 3.77
N VAL A 253 10.87 20.24 4.08
CA VAL A 253 9.85 21.28 3.81
C VAL A 253 9.56 21.38 2.31
N ARG A 254 10.61 21.40 1.49
CA ARG A 254 10.47 21.44 0.02
C ARG A 254 9.73 20.23 -0.52
N SER A 255 10.02 19.02 -0.03
CA SER A 255 9.35 17.80 -0.46
C SER A 255 7.85 17.83 -0.14
N HIS A 256 7.45 18.41 0.99
CA HIS A 256 6.04 18.58 1.32
C HIS A 256 5.37 19.61 0.40
N ALA A 257 6.04 20.73 0.12
CA ALA A 257 5.52 21.72 -0.83
C ALA A 257 5.35 21.15 -2.24
N GLN A 258 6.29 20.33 -2.71
CA GLN A 258 6.18 19.63 -3.99
C GLN A 258 5.02 18.63 -4.02
N ARG A 259 4.78 17.91 -2.91
CA ARG A 259 3.62 17.01 -2.80
C ARG A 259 2.29 17.76 -2.90
N LEU A 260 2.22 18.98 -2.38
CA LEU A 260 1.02 19.82 -2.54
C LEU A 260 0.81 20.24 -4.01
N CYS A 261 1.87 20.59 -4.74
CA CYS A 261 1.79 20.90 -6.17
C CYS A 261 1.49 19.67 -7.04
N SER A 262 1.80 18.45 -6.58
CA SER A 262 1.46 17.21 -7.30
C SER A 262 0.03 16.74 -7.07
N ILE A 263 -0.79 17.48 -6.31
CA ILE A 263 -2.20 17.15 -6.13
C ILE A 263 -2.95 17.47 -7.41
N PHE A 264 -3.53 16.42 -8.00
CA PHE A 264 -4.48 16.51 -9.10
C PHE A 264 -5.87 16.10 -8.61
N LEU A 265 -6.90 16.71 -9.21
CA LEU A 265 -8.28 16.27 -9.09
C LEU A 265 -8.74 15.94 -10.51
N GLU A 266 -9.22 14.72 -10.70
CA GLU A 266 -9.48 14.15 -12.02
C GLU A 266 -8.20 14.17 -12.86
N ASP A 267 -8.07 15.09 -13.82
CA ASP A 267 -6.88 15.24 -14.67
C ASP A 267 -6.28 16.65 -14.59
N GLU A 268 -6.72 17.47 -13.65
CA GLU A 268 -6.27 18.86 -13.52
C GLU A 268 -5.34 19.05 -12.32
N ILE A 269 -4.21 19.74 -12.56
CA ILE A 269 -3.32 20.20 -11.48
C ILE A 269 -4.01 21.35 -10.74
N MET A 270 -4.14 21.19 -9.42
CA MET A 270 -4.84 22.18 -8.61
C MET A 270 -4.03 23.46 -8.40
N PHE A 271 -2.69 23.36 -8.39
CA PHE A 271 -1.80 24.49 -8.16
C PHE A 271 -0.35 24.19 -8.62
N ASP A 272 0.23 25.07 -9.44
CA ASP A 272 1.56 24.87 -10.07
C ASP A 272 2.73 25.57 -9.32
N GLY A 273 2.49 26.05 -8.09
CA GLY A 273 3.51 26.75 -7.31
C GLY A 273 3.62 28.25 -7.62
N LYS A 274 4.56 28.92 -6.95
CA LYS A 274 4.86 30.35 -7.19
C LYS A 274 6.30 30.54 -7.68
N PRO A 275 6.54 31.36 -8.70
CA PRO A 275 7.90 31.69 -9.15
C PRO A 275 8.75 32.23 -8.00
N GLY A 276 9.99 31.74 -7.89
CA GLY A 276 10.95 32.18 -6.87
C GLY A 276 10.81 31.49 -5.50
N TYR A 277 9.75 30.71 -5.28
CA TYR A 277 9.60 29.90 -4.06
C TYR A 277 10.43 28.62 -4.17
N PHE A 278 10.93 28.14 -3.03
CA PHE A 278 11.71 26.88 -2.93
C PHE A 278 12.87 26.74 -3.95
N LYS A 279 13.74 27.77 -4.03
CA LYS A 279 14.94 27.78 -4.89
C LYS A 279 15.76 26.48 -4.74
N THR A 280 16.41 26.02 -5.80
CA THR A 280 17.18 24.78 -5.80
C THR A 280 18.36 24.80 -4.83
N VAL A 281 18.23 24.10 -3.70
CA VAL A 281 19.37 23.69 -2.88
C VAL A 281 20.03 22.49 -3.57
N ALA A 282 21.34 22.58 -3.87
CA ALA A 282 22.09 21.45 -4.40
C ALA A 282 22.04 20.28 -3.39
N PRO A 283 21.83 19.02 -3.83
CA PRO A 283 21.78 17.89 -2.90
C PRO A 283 23.08 17.80 -2.09
N PRO A 284 23.01 17.45 -0.78
CA PRO A 284 24.21 17.30 0.03
C PRO A 284 25.13 16.25 -0.60
N LYS A 285 26.41 16.60 -0.79
CA LYS A 285 27.41 15.61 -1.23
C LYS A 285 27.42 14.46 -0.22
N PRO A 286 27.25 13.20 -0.65
CA PRO A 286 27.32 12.07 0.25
C PRO A 286 28.66 12.12 0.99
N LEU A 287 28.61 11.89 2.30
CA LEU A 287 29.80 11.71 3.13
C LEU A 287 30.60 10.56 2.51
N ALA A 288 31.82 10.86 2.06
CA ALA A 288 32.75 9.84 1.62
C ALA A 288 32.95 8.86 2.78
N LYS A 289 32.30 7.68 2.70
CA LYS A 289 32.74 6.50 3.45
C LYS A 289 34.16 6.19 2.96
N GLY A 290 35.06 5.93 3.90
CA GLY A 290 36.51 5.86 3.72
C GLY A 290 36.96 5.13 2.45
N GLY A 291 37.97 5.71 1.80
CA GLY A 291 38.47 5.36 0.46
C GLY A 291 39.11 3.99 0.29
N SER A 292 39.10 3.12 1.29
CA SER A 292 39.74 1.80 1.21
C SER A 292 39.14 0.94 0.08
N ALA A 293 37.81 0.80 0.00
CA ALA A 293 37.21 -0.14 -0.97
C ALA A 293 37.28 0.31 -2.44
N LEU A 294 37.40 1.61 -2.70
CA LEU A 294 37.53 2.16 -4.06
C LEU A 294 38.98 2.05 -4.57
N GLU A 295 39.95 2.31 -3.70
CA GLU A 295 41.38 2.20 -4.02
C GLU A 295 41.79 0.73 -4.28
N THR A 296 41.30 -0.22 -3.46
CA THR A 296 41.55 -1.67 -3.68
C THR A 296 41.02 -2.15 -5.03
N ARG A 297 39.85 -1.65 -5.45
CA ARG A 297 39.23 -2.02 -6.72
C ARG A 297 39.96 -1.39 -7.91
N GLU A 298 40.43 -0.16 -7.79
CA GLU A 298 41.22 0.50 -8.84
C GLU A 298 42.59 -0.16 -9.05
N MET A 299 43.21 -0.70 -7.99
CA MET A 299 44.47 -1.45 -8.09
C MET A 299 44.27 -2.83 -8.73
N PHE A 300 43.16 -3.49 -8.42
CA PHE A 300 42.78 -4.76 -9.07
C PHE A 300 42.50 -4.57 -10.57
N ASP A 301 41.75 -3.53 -10.93
CA ASP A 301 41.44 -3.22 -12.34
C ASP A 301 42.69 -2.80 -13.15
N LYS A 302 43.76 -2.36 -12.47
CA LYS A 302 45.09 -2.09 -13.06
C LYS A 302 45.99 -3.32 -13.16
N GLY A 303 45.50 -4.51 -12.78
CA GLY A 303 46.18 -5.80 -12.98
C GLY A 303 47.18 -6.19 -11.89
N MET A 304 47.14 -5.56 -10.72
CA MET A 304 47.95 -5.98 -9.57
C MET A 304 47.42 -7.28 -8.97
N SER A 305 48.33 -8.12 -8.47
CA SER A 305 47.94 -9.38 -7.83
C SER A 305 47.33 -9.14 -6.43
N LEU A 306 46.46 -10.04 -5.99
CA LEU A 306 45.84 -9.99 -4.67
C LEU A 306 46.86 -9.93 -3.51
N GLU A 307 48.06 -10.51 -3.71
CA GLU A 307 49.13 -10.46 -2.71
C GLU A 307 49.84 -9.10 -2.63
N GLU A 308 49.89 -8.33 -3.72
CA GLU A 308 50.47 -6.98 -3.74
C GLU A 308 49.52 -5.95 -3.13
N ILE A 309 48.22 -6.10 -3.42
CA ILE A 309 47.16 -5.25 -2.87
C ILE A 309 47.08 -5.39 -1.34
N ALA A 310 47.23 -6.62 -0.83
CA ALA A 310 47.19 -6.89 0.62
C ALA A 310 48.41 -6.36 1.40
N ARG A 311 49.56 -6.14 0.75
CA ARG A 311 50.75 -5.57 1.40
C ARG A 311 50.67 -4.05 1.55
N GLY A 312 50.02 -3.35 0.61
CA GLY A 312 49.90 -1.88 0.62
C GLY A 312 49.06 -1.33 1.78
N ASP A 313 48.10 -2.09 2.29
CA ASP A 313 47.22 -1.70 3.40
C ASP A 313 47.87 -1.88 4.80
N SER A 314 49.08 -2.46 4.88
CA SER A 314 49.74 -2.78 6.16
C SER A 314 50.66 -1.68 6.73
N ASP A 315 50.98 -0.64 5.94
CA ASP A 315 51.84 0.48 6.38
C ASP A 315 51.04 1.69 6.91
N GLY A 316 49.74 1.52 7.19
CA GLY A 316 48.80 2.59 7.55
C GLY A 316 48.02 2.38 8.84
N PHE A 317 48.64 1.80 9.88
CA PHE A 317 48.12 1.80 11.26
C PHE A 317 49.07 2.53 12.21
#